data_AF-A0A1B1AGU4-F1
#
_entry.id   AF-A0A1B1AGU4-F1
#
_cell.length_a   1.000
_cell.length_b   1.000
_cell.length_c   1.000
_cell.angle_alpha   90.00
_cell.angle_beta   90.00
_cell.angle_gamma   90.00
#
_symmetry.space_group_name_H-M   'P 1'
#
loop_
_entity.id
_entity.type
_entity.pdbx_description
1 polymer ?
#
loop_
_entity_poly.entity_id
_entity_poly.type
_entity_poly.pdbx_seq_one_letter_code
_entity_poly.pdbx_strand_id
1 'polypeptide(L)' 'MAFIVNSSPGAGLRFEASNTLTDIKAALEWAAGLSRRGMRLIRIRDTDTGRIFDERQLREEIKRLQGAA' A
#
# COMPACT_ATOMS: atom_id res chain seq x y z
N MET A 1 0.34 3.47 -13.74
CA MET A 1 1.11 2.78 -12.69
C MET A 1 0.17 1.96 -11.85
N ALA A 2 0.26 0.64 -11.94
CA ALA A 2 -0.50 -0.24 -11.05
C ALA A 2 0.32 -0.60 -9.80
N PHE A 3 -0.36 -0.84 -8.68
CA PHE A 3 0.22 -1.17 -7.39
C PHE A 3 -0.41 -2.43 -6.83
N ILE A 4 0.41 -3.39 -6.40
CA ILE A 4 -0.04 -4.58 -5.70
C ILE A 4 0.09 -4.34 -4.19
N VAL A 5 -1.03 -4.41 -3.47
CA VAL A 5 -1.05 -4.28 -2.01
C VAL A 5 -1.22 -5.66 -1.38
N ASN A 6 -0.27 -6.02 -0.51
CA ASN A 6 -0.25 -7.25 0.27
C ASN A 6 -0.22 -6.92 1.76
N SER A 7 -0.76 -7.81 2.59
CA SER A 7 -0.69 -7.69 4.05
C SER A 7 -0.65 -9.05 4.73
N SER A 8 -0.25 -9.05 5.99
CA SER A 8 -0.37 -10.20 6.89
C SER A 8 -1.42 -9.91 7.96
N PRO A 9 -2.19 -10.91 8.42
CA PRO A 9 -3.14 -10.70 9.52
C PRO A 9 -2.41 -10.36 10.82
N GLY A 10 -3.04 -9.51 11.65
CA GLY A 10 -2.71 -9.42 13.06
C GLY A 10 -3.07 -10.71 13.81
N ALA A 11 -2.62 -10.83 15.05
CA ALA A 11 -2.91 -12.00 15.88
C ALA A 11 -4.43 -12.25 15.97
N GLY A 12 -4.86 -13.47 15.64
CA GLY A 12 -6.27 -13.87 15.66
C GLY A 12 -7.12 -13.43 14.45
N LEU A 13 -6.53 -12.78 13.44
CA LEU A 13 -7.24 -12.37 12.22
C LEU A 13 -6.95 -13.31 11.04
N ARG A 14 -7.81 -13.26 10.01
CA ARG A 14 -7.65 -14.01 8.75
C ARG A 14 -6.90 -13.18 7.71
N PHE A 15 -6.24 -13.86 6.78
CA PHE A 15 -5.63 -13.22 5.61
C PHE A 15 -6.68 -12.51 4.76
N GLU A 16 -6.36 -11.29 4.34
CA GLU A 16 -7.06 -10.60 3.26
C GLU A 16 -6.33 -10.85 1.93
N ALA A 17 -7.10 -10.95 0.84
CA ALA A 17 -6.54 -11.17 -0.49
C ALA A 17 -5.71 -9.96 -0.95
N SER A 18 -4.64 -10.24 -1.70
CA SER A 18 -3.87 -9.24 -2.42
C SER A 18 -4.78 -8.45 -3.36
N ASN A 19 -4.57 -7.14 -3.47
CA ASN A 19 -5.32 -6.30 -4.39
C ASN A 19 -4.39 -5.54 -5.35
N THR A 20 -4.79 -5.44 -6.61
CA THR A 20 -4.05 -4.67 -7.63
C THR A 20 -4.86 -3.42 -7.96
N LEU A 21 -4.26 -2.26 -7.75
CA LEU A 21 -4.91 -0.95 -7.86
C LEU A 21 -4.21 -0.12 -8.93
N THR A 22 -4.95 0.66 -9.70
CA THR A 22 -4.45 1.34 -10.90
C THR A 22 -3.84 2.72 -10.65
N ASP A 23 -3.88 3.20 -9.40
CA ASP A 23 -3.30 4.48 -9.02
C ASP A 23 -2.70 4.44 -7.61
N ILE A 24 -1.75 5.35 -7.37
CA ILE A 24 -0.96 5.41 -6.13
C ILE A 24 -1.77 5.85 -4.90
N LYS A 25 -2.82 6.67 -5.08
CA LYS A 25 -3.66 7.15 -3.99
C LYS A 25 -4.61 6.05 -3.52
N ALA A 26 -5.26 5.33 -4.45
CA ALA A 26 -6.07 4.17 -4.14
C ALA A 26 -5.26 3.10 -3.41
N ALA A 27 -4.00 2.87 -3.83
CA ALA A 27 -3.09 1.97 -3.13
C ALA A 27 -2.83 2.39 -1.67
N LEU A 28 -2.61 3.68 -1.43
CA LEU A 28 -2.44 4.23 -0.08
C LEU A 28 -3.72 4.11 0.77
N GLU A 29 -4.87 4.45 0.20
CA GLU A 29 -6.17 4.36 0.90
C GLU A 29 -6.52 2.92 1.26
N TRP A 30 -6.28 1.97 0.35
CA TRP A 30 -6.48 0.55 0.60
C TRP A 30 -5.56 0.04 1.72
N ALA A 31 -4.28 0.41 1.69
CA ALA A 31 -3.33 0.09 2.74
C ALA A 31 -3.78 0.64 4.11
N ALA A 32 -4.21 1.89 4.17
CA ALA A 32 -4.75 2.47 5.41
C ALA A 32 -6.00 1.72 5.90
N GLY A 33 -6.86 1.29 4.98
CA GLY A 33 -8.02 0.44 5.29
C GLY A 33 -7.63 -0.90 5.92
N LEU A 34 -6.64 -1.60 5.36
CA LEU A 34 -6.10 -2.85 5.90
C LEU A 34 -5.53 -2.65 7.31
N SER A 35 -4.77 -1.57 7.52
CA SER A 35 -4.18 -1.23 8.82
C SER A 35 -5.25 -1.04 9.89
N ARG A 36 -6.32 -0.30 9.58
CA ARG A 36 -7.48 -0.09 10.47
C ARG A 36 -8.22 -1.39 10.81
N ARG A 37 -8.23 -2.37 9.90
CA ARG A 37 -8.80 -3.70 10.12
C ARG A 37 -7.88 -4.65 10.92
N GLY A 38 -6.72 -4.16 11.35
CA GLY A 38 -5.77 -4.91 12.16
C GLY A 38 -4.76 -5.73 11.36
N MET A 39 -4.70 -5.54 10.03
CA MET A 39 -3.62 -6.12 9.22
C MET A 39 -2.27 -5.45 9.54
N ARG A 40 -1.20 -6.21 9.34
CA ARG A 40 0.19 -5.85 9.62
C ARG A 40 1.07 -6.16 8.42
N LEU A 41 2.33 -5.73 8.45
CA LEU A 41 3.32 -5.97 7.38
C LEU A 41 2.78 -5.62 5.98
N ILE A 42 2.07 -4.49 5.89
CA ILE A 42 1.46 -4.03 4.64
C ILE A 42 2.59 -3.62 3.69
N ARG A 43 2.61 -4.22 2.51
CA ARG A 43 3.61 -3.99 1.45
C ARG A 43 2.89 -3.59 0.18
N ILE A 44 3.30 -2.47 -0.38
CA ILE A 44 2.72 -1.88 -1.58
C ILE A 44 3.81 -1.89 -2.65
N ARG A 45 3.66 -2.74 -3.67
CA ARG A 45 4.62 -2.87 -4.76
C ARG A 45 4.15 -2.07 -5.96
N ASP A 46 4.98 -1.14 -6.42
CA ASP A 46 4.84 -0.54 -7.75
C ASP A 46 5.19 -1.58 -8.82
N THR A 47 4.27 -1.82 -9.74
CA THR A 47 4.44 -2.82 -10.80
C THR A 47 5.41 -2.38 -11.90
N ASP A 48 5.56 -1.08 -12.11
CA ASP A 48 6.40 -0.54 -13.19
C ASP A 48 7.87 -0.45 -12.73
N THR A 49 8.12 0.02 -11.51
CA THR A 49 9.50 0.16 -10.99
C THR A 49 9.97 -1.00 -10.13
N GLY A 50 9.06 -1.87 -9.69
CA GLY A 50 9.33 -2.95 -8.75
C GLY A 50 9.60 -2.49 -7.31
N ARG A 51 9.56 -1.18 -7.03
CA ARG A 51 9.78 -0.63 -5.69
C ARG A 51 8.68 -1.09 -4.72
N ILE A 52 9.07 -1.35 -3.48
CA ILE A 52 8.16 -1.76 -2.42
C ILE A 52 8.16 -0.68 -1.34
N PHE A 53 6.96 -0.28 -0.96
CA PHE A 53 6.71 0.73 0.07
C PHE A 53 5.91 0.11 1.22
N ASP A 54 6.14 0.60 2.43
CA ASP A 54 5.12 0.61 3.47
C ASP A 54 4.17 1.82 3.31
N GLU A 55 3.13 1.92 4.15
CA GLU A 55 2.15 3.02 4.07
C GLU A 55 2.82 4.41 4.23
N ARG A 56 3.78 4.53 5.14
CA ARG A 56 4.45 5.80 5.44
C ARG A 56 5.33 6.22 4.27
N GLN A 57 6.14 5.29 3.75
CA GLN A 57 7.01 5.51 2.61
C GLN A 57 6.22 5.91 1.36
N LEU A 58 5.07 5.26 1.09
CA LEU A 58 4.23 5.62 -0.05
C LEU A 58 3.63 7.03 0.10
N ARG A 59 3.24 7.41 1.33
CA ARG A 59 2.76 8.76 1.64
C ARG A 59 3.83 9.82 1.42
N GLU A 60 5.07 9.55 1.84
CA GLU A 60 6.23 10.43 1.60
C GLU A 60 6.52 10.54 0.09
N GLU A 61 6.43 9.44 -0.65
CA GLU A 61 6.62 9.42 -2.10
C GLU A 61 5.56 10.25 -2.85
N ILE A 62 4.28 10.14 -2.46
CA ILE A 62 3.21 10.98 -3.02
C ILE A 62 3.51 12.46 -2.79
N LYS A 63 3.94 12.85 -1.58
CA LYS A 63 4.32 14.24 -1.29
C LYS A 63 5.47 14.70 -2.17
N ARG A 64 6.49 13.85 -2.37
CA ARG A 64 7.63 14.15 -3.25
C ARG A 64 7.18 14.39 -4.69
N LEU A 65 6.29 13.54 -5.22
CA LEU A 65 5.75 13.69 -6.58
C LEU A 65 4.85 14.93 -6.73
N GLN A 66 4.13 15.32 -5.68
CA GLN A 66 3.29 16.52 -5.67
C GLN A 66 4.07 17.83 -5.52
N GLY A 67 5.17 17.81 -4.75
CA GLY A 67 6.03 18.99 -4.54
C GLY A 67 7.11 19.19 -5.60
N ALA A 68 7.29 18.22 -6.50
CA ALA A 68 8.17 18.34 -7.67
C ALA A 68 7.46 18.97 -8.90
N ALA A 69 6.29 19.58 -8.69
CA ALA A 69 5.48 20.25 -9.70
C ALA A 69 5.59 21.78 -9.58
#